data_AF-A0AAJ2TX52-F1
#
_entry.id   AF-A0AAJ2TX52-F1
#
_cell.length_a   1.000
_cell.length_b   1.000
_cell.length_c   1.000
_cell.angle_alpha   90.00
_cell.angle_beta   90.00
_cell.angle_gamma   90.00
#
_symmetry.space_group_name_H-M   'P 1'
#
loop_
_entity.id
_entity.type
_entity.pdbx_description
1 polymer ?
#
loop_
_entity_poly.entity_id
_entity_poly.type
_entity_poly.pdbx_seq_one_letter_code
_entity_poly.pdbx_strand_id
1 'polypeptide(L)'
;MEILLARLSALGSELVDAFVDSTTTRDLSDSARRIIEGPVHLDSTTDVAELRMELGKAAAAINRAPKASGEGNRTKRIRLIVAVPGFGPSESALLASVLSRPSKVLDASPSAVDGFLRELIGTPIPTVSGTRTNTILSVGTDHVLVATSRNPTGQPVPIADVIAALERLKRDGIIDVNVESLGYRSAFVGTVLLQVPGARIVGATPSRITISESSDAGPGHPATRPAPEVEPGPFQGALDRPVTARQRREQHRLRAALLRGRDEARCALCGETYPARFLWASHIKKRAAATEAEARDLPRIAMLACIFGCDALFEDGYVSVEDGAVIGTAAVADASAIGRRISQIRGRAVDEYTTSEIYFAWHREHVFRR
;
A
#
# COMPACT_ATOMS: atom_id res chain seq x y z
N MET A 1 -3.31 11.72 7.80
CA MET A 1 -3.99 12.81 7.08
C MET A 1 -3.08 13.40 6.01
N GLU A 2 -1.82 13.74 6.30
CA GLU A 2 -0.87 14.30 5.31
C GLU A 2 -0.72 13.45 4.05
N ILE A 3 -0.53 12.12 4.18
CA ILE A 3 -0.46 11.22 3.01
C ILE A 3 -1.72 11.31 2.13
N LEU A 4 -2.90 11.47 2.73
CA LEU A 4 -4.16 11.60 1.99
C LEU A 4 -4.22 12.94 1.25
N LEU A 5 -3.89 14.04 1.94
CA LEU A 5 -3.87 15.38 1.37
C LEU A 5 -2.85 15.48 0.22
N ALA A 6 -1.63 14.94 0.41
CA ALA A 6 -0.61 14.89 -0.64
C ALA A 6 -1.08 14.11 -1.88
N ARG A 7 -1.80 13.01 -1.69
CA ARG A 7 -2.36 12.23 -2.81
C ARG A 7 -3.50 12.95 -3.52
N LEU A 8 -4.33 13.72 -2.79
CA LEU A 8 -5.37 14.56 -3.38
C LEU A 8 -4.77 15.75 -4.14
N SER A 9 -3.73 16.37 -3.60
CA SER A 9 -2.92 17.41 -4.26
C SER A 9 -2.32 16.92 -5.57
N ALA A 10 -1.78 15.69 -5.60
CA ALA A 10 -1.25 15.08 -6.81
C ALA A 10 -2.31 14.84 -7.91
N LEU A 11 -3.60 14.82 -7.54
CA LEU A 11 -4.72 14.67 -8.47
C LEU A 11 -5.35 16.02 -8.88
N GLY A 12 -4.81 17.16 -8.43
CA GLY A 12 -5.40 18.47 -8.71
C GLY A 12 -6.79 18.64 -8.10
N SER A 13 -7.02 18.05 -6.93
CA SER A 13 -8.34 17.99 -6.30
C SER A 13 -8.76 19.35 -5.71
N GLU A 14 -10.04 19.50 -5.43
CA GLU A 14 -10.57 20.63 -4.65
C GLU A 14 -11.21 20.09 -3.37
N LEU A 15 -10.78 20.62 -2.22
CA LEU A 15 -11.46 20.40 -0.96
C LEU A 15 -12.65 21.36 -0.87
N VAL A 16 -13.82 20.88 -1.29
CA VAL A 16 -15.07 21.65 -1.36
C VAL A 16 -15.58 22.02 0.03
N ASP A 17 -15.50 21.05 0.96
CA ASP A 17 -15.92 21.25 2.34
C ASP A 17 -15.21 20.32 3.32
N ALA A 18 -15.25 20.66 4.60
CA ALA A 18 -14.72 19.82 5.66
C ALA A 18 -15.48 20.04 6.97
N PHE A 19 -15.79 18.95 7.65
CA PHE A 19 -16.59 18.96 8.89
C PHE A 19 -15.99 18.07 9.97
N VAL A 20 -16.21 18.42 11.23
CA VAL A 20 -16.10 17.45 12.33
C VAL A 20 -17.29 16.48 12.26
N ASP A 21 -17.01 15.18 12.31
CA ASP A 21 -17.99 14.10 12.17
C ASP A 21 -17.80 13.05 13.29
N SER A 22 -17.84 13.53 14.53
CA SER A 22 -17.86 12.69 15.73
C SER A 22 -19.30 12.39 16.15
N THR A 23 -19.50 11.32 16.92
CA THR A 23 -20.81 11.01 17.52
C THR A 23 -21.42 12.18 18.30
N THR A 24 -20.58 13.00 18.92
CA THR A 24 -21.00 14.18 19.71
C THR A 24 -21.25 15.45 18.89
N THR A 25 -20.95 15.46 17.59
CA THR A 25 -21.08 16.65 16.72
C THR A 25 -22.03 16.46 15.55
N ARG A 26 -22.53 15.24 15.31
CA ARG A 26 -23.47 14.93 14.22
C ARG A 26 -24.81 15.65 14.33
N ASP A 27 -25.24 15.98 15.54
CA ASP A 27 -26.50 16.67 15.79
C ASP A 27 -26.36 18.20 15.68
N LEU A 28 -25.14 18.71 15.48
CA LEU A 28 -24.89 20.13 15.23
C LEU A 28 -25.15 20.45 13.75
N SER A 29 -25.53 21.71 13.47
CA SER A 29 -25.66 22.20 12.10
C SER A 29 -24.33 22.12 11.34
N ASP A 30 -24.39 22.02 10.02
CA ASP A 30 -23.20 22.01 9.15
C ASP A 30 -22.30 23.23 9.39
N SER A 31 -22.89 24.41 9.60
CA SER A 31 -22.16 25.63 9.95
C SER A 31 -21.42 25.53 11.29
N ALA A 32 -21.98 24.85 12.28
CA ALA A 32 -21.41 24.73 13.62
C ALA A 32 -20.32 23.65 13.71
N ARG A 33 -20.16 22.82 12.68
CA ARG A 33 -19.15 21.75 12.61
C ARG A 33 -18.18 21.89 11.44
N ARG A 34 -18.31 22.93 10.62
CA ARG A 34 -17.44 23.24 9.48
C ARG A 34 -16.03 23.64 9.96
N ILE A 35 -15.00 23.22 9.24
CA ILE A 35 -13.60 23.49 9.60
C ILE A 35 -12.79 24.19 8.49
N ILE A 36 -13.46 24.58 7.39
CA ILE A 36 -12.90 25.46 6.35
C ILE A 36 -13.90 26.59 6.04
N GLU A 37 -13.38 27.74 5.64
CA GLU A 37 -14.22 28.91 5.32
C GLU A 37 -14.78 28.88 3.89
N GLY A 38 -14.09 28.19 2.98
CA GLY A 38 -14.49 27.97 1.60
C GLY A 38 -13.66 26.89 0.91
N PRO A 39 -13.91 26.61 -0.38
CA PRO A 39 -13.18 25.61 -1.13
C PRO A 39 -11.67 25.89 -1.18
N VAL A 40 -10.86 24.85 -1.03
CA VAL A 40 -9.39 24.92 -1.09
C VAL A 40 -8.90 24.08 -2.26
N HIS A 41 -8.20 24.70 -3.21
CA HIS A 41 -7.57 23.97 -4.31
C HIS A 41 -6.33 23.23 -3.82
N LEU A 42 -6.19 21.96 -4.21
CA LEU A 42 -5.10 21.08 -3.84
C LEU A 42 -4.32 20.71 -5.10
N ASP A 43 -3.09 21.20 -5.21
CA ASP A 43 -2.19 20.98 -6.33
C ASP A 43 -0.75 20.69 -5.86
N SER A 44 0.20 20.58 -6.78
CA SER A 44 1.60 20.32 -6.48
C SER A 44 2.30 21.41 -5.67
N THR A 45 1.70 22.59 -5.51
CA THR A 45 2.25 23.73 -4.74
C THR A 45 1.66 23.82 -3.33
N THR A 46 0.67 22.99 -3.01
CA THR A 46 0.01 23.00 -1.71
C THR A 46 0.95 22.55 -0.59
N ASP A 47 1.16 23.39 0.43
CA ASP A 47 1.80 22.97 1.67
C ASP A 47 0.84 22.07 2.48
N VAL A 48 1.04 20.76 2.33
CA VAL A 48 0.22 19.74 2.97
C VAL A 48 0.36 19.75 4.50
N ALA A 49 1.53 20.11 5.03
CA ALA A 49 1.79 20.10 6.46
C ALA A 49 1.10 21.30 7.14
N GLU A 50 1.14 22.46 6.50
CA GLU A 50 0.42 23.66 6.92
C GLU A 50 -1.09 23.43 6.87
N LEU A 51 -1.62 22.94 5.74
CA LEU A 51 -3.04 22.64 5.60
C LEU A 51 -3.53 21.62 6.63
N ARG A 52 -2.73 20.58 6.92
CA ARG A 52 -3.04 19.62 7.99
C ARG A 52 -3.11 20.31 9.36
N MET A 53 -2.19 21.23 9.64
CA MET A 53 -2.16 21.97 10.89
C MET A 53 -3.40 22.86 11.05
N GLU A 54 -3.79 23.58 10.00
CA GLU A 54 -4.97 24.45 9.99
C GLU A 54 -6.25 23.65 10.22
N LEU A 55 -6.47 22.58 9.47
CA LEU A 55 -7.63 21.69 9.64
C LEU A 55 -7.71 21.11 11.06
N GLY A 56 -6.57 20.72 11.63
CA GLY A 56 -6.49 20.23 13.00
C GLY A 56 -6.83 21.30 14.04
N LYS A 57 -6.35 22.53 13.85
CA LYS A 57 -6.63 23.67 14.73
C LYS A 57 -8.11 24.06 14.68
N ALA A 58 -8.69 24.13 13.47
CA ALA A 58 -10.11 24.40 13.28
C ALA A 58 -10.97 23.30 13.92
N ALA A 59 -10.65 22.03 13.69
CA ALA A 59 -11.36 20.92 14.31
C ALA A 59 -11.28 20.94 15.85
N ALA A 60 -10.16 21.36 16.43
CA ALA A 60 -10.00 21.44 17.89
C ALA A 60 -10.98 22.42 18.55
N ALA A 61 -11.32 23.51 17.87
CA ALA A 61 -12.23 24.54 18.36
C ALA A 61 -13.71 24.09 18.39
N ILE A 62 -14.11 23.12 17.56
CA ILE A 62 -15.51 22.68 17.44
C ILE A 62 -16.01 21.93 18.69
N ASN A 63 -17.23 22.25 19.12
CA ASN A 63 -17.94 21.60 20.24
C ASN A 63 -17.11 21.55 21.54
N ARG A 64 -16.50 22.69 21.87
CA ARG A 64 -15.69 22.85 23.07
C ARG A 64 -16.53 23.41 24.22
N ALA A 65 -16.31 22.90 25.44
CA ALA A 65 -17.00 23.43 26.61
C ALA A 65 -16.60 24.91 26.85
N PRO A 66 -17.51 25.79 27.30
CA PRO A 66 -17.29 27.23 27.42
C PRO A 66 -16.12 27.66 28.32
N LYS A 67 -15.59 26.76 29.17
CA LYS A 67 -14.50 27.02 30.12
C LYS A 67 -13.30 26.06 29.94
N ALA A 68 -13.20 25.37 28.81
CA ALA A 68 -12.14 24.39 28.58
C ALA A 68 -10.77 25.07 28.39
N SER A 69 -9.79 24.74 29.23
CA SER A 69 -8.39 25.19 29.09
C SER A 69 -7.61 24.32 28.08
N GLY A 70 -6.55 24.88 27.47
CA GLY A 70 -5.62 24.18 26.55
C GLY A 70 -5.93 24.34 25.06
N GLU A 71 -5.27 23.58 24.19
CA GLU A 71 -5.39 23.71 22.72
C GLU A 71 -6.55 22.90 22.11
N GLY A 72 -7.15 21.97 22.85
CA GLY A 72 -8.22 21.08 22.36
C GLY A 72 -7.71 19.92 21.50
N ASN A 73 -8.57 18.94 21.23
CA ASN A 73 -8.19 17.75 20.47
C ASN A 73 -8.13 18.05 18.95
N ARG A 74 -6.93 18.00 18.37
CA ARG A 74 -6.66 18.22 16.93
C ARG A 74 -6.82 16.98 16.04
N THR A 75 -7.10 15.81 16.62
CA THR A 75 -7.23 14.53 15.90
C THR A 75 -8.67 13.98 15.94
N LYS A 76 -9.66 14.86 15.99
CA LYS A 76 -11.08 14.48 15.91
C LYS A 76 -11.38 13.80 14.58
N ARG A 77 -12.41 12.94 14.57
CA ARG A 77 -12.95 12.38 13.33
C ARG A 77 -13.51 13.53 12.48
N ILE A 78 -13.00 13.65 11.26
CA ILE A 78 -13.44 14.64 10.29
C ILE A 78 -13.94 13.95 9.02
N ARG A 79 -14.83 14.65 8.30
CA ARG A 79 -15.30 14.29 6.96
C ARG A 79 -14.82 15.37 6.00
N LEU A 80 -14.10 14.98 4.97
CA LEU A 80 -13.67 15.86 3.88
C LEU A 80 -14.61 15.61 2.69
N ILE A 81 -15.09 16.68 2.08
CA ILE A 81 -15.85 16.67 0.83
C ILE A 81 -14.92 17.18 -0.25
N VAL A 82 -14.61 16.31 -1.21
CA VAL A 82 -13.61 16.58 -2.25
C VAL A 82 -14.22 16.42 -3.64
N ALA A 83 -13.88 17.34 -4.53
CA ALA A 83 -14.05 17.17 -5.97
C ALA A 83 -12.70 16.74 -6.55
N VAL A 84 -12.66 15.61 -7.24
CA VAL A 84 -11.42 15.08 -7.82
C VAL A 84 -11.59 15.02 -9.34
N PRO A 85 -10.74 15.70 -10.12
CA PRO A 85 -10.78 15.63 -11.57
C PRO A 85 -10.80 14.19 -12.07
N GLY A 86 -11.77 13.89 -12.95
CA GLY A 86 -11.91 12.55 -13.55
C GLY A 86 -12.60 11.51 -12.66
N PHE A 87 -13.14 11.88 -11.49
CA PHE A 87 -13.94 10.97 -10.65
C PHE A 87 -15.34 11.53 -10.41
N GLY A 88 -16.35 10.74 -10.75
CA GLY A 88 -17.76 11.02 -10.45
C GLY A 88 -18.18 10.60 -9.02
N PRO A 89 -19.33 11.07 -8.52
CA PRO A 89 -19.82 10.77 -7.17
C PRO A 89 -19.99 9.27 -6.86
N SER A 90 -20.26 8.44 -7.87
CA SER A 90 -20.42 6.99 -7.74
C SER A 90 -19.09 6.21 -7.71
N GLU A 91 -17.97 6.86 -8.00
CA GLU A 91 -16.66 6.21 -8.19
C GLU A 91 -15.78 6.25 -6.93
N SER A 92 -16.38 6.47 -5.76
CA SER A 92 -15.67 6.58 -4.48
C SER A 92 -14.80 5.37 -4.15
N ALA A 93 -15.22 4.15 -4.52
CA ALA A 93 -14.43 2.93 -4.34
C ALA A 93 -13.18 2.90 -5.24
N LEU A 94 -13.31 3.39 -6.48
CA LEU A 94 -12.20 3.50 -7.42
C LEU A 94 -11.22 4.59 -6.96
N LEU A 95 -11.73 5.75 -6.55
CA LEU A 95 -10.93 6.83 -5.98
C LEU A 95 -10.17 6.35 -4.73
N ALA A 96 -10.82 5.62 -3.82
CA ALA A 96 -10.16 5.03 -2.66
C ALA A 96 -9.06 4.04 -3.06
N SER A 97 -9.27 3.23 -4.11
CA SER A 97 -8.23 2.35 -4.66
C SER A 97 -7.04 3.17 -5.16
N VAL A 98 -7.27 4.22 -5.95
CA VAL A 98 -6.22 5.10 -6.48
C VAL A 98 -5.46 5.79 -5.36
N LEU A 99 -6.17 6.39 -4.41
CA LEU A 99 -5.60 7.04 -3.23
C LEU A 99 -4.94 6.06 -2.26
N SER A 100 -5.16 4.75 -2.35
CA SER A 100 -4.51 3.75 -1.49
C SER A 100 -3.19 3.21 -2.05
N ARG A 101 -2.95 3.40 -3.35
CA ARG A 101 -1.71 2.97 -4.01
C ARG A 101 -0.51 3.64 -3.35
N PRO A 102 0.58 2.90 -3.04
CA PRO A 102 1.80 3.51 -2.55
C PRO A 102 2.25 4.59 -3.55
N SER A 103 2.55 5.80 -3.04
CA SER A 103 3.02 6.90 -3.87
C SER A 103 4.33 6.45 -4.52
N LYS A 104 4.37 6.44 -5.85
CA LYS A 104 5.57 6.06 -6.62
C LYS A 104 6.64 7.16 -6.62
N VAL A 105 6.39 8.29 -5.96
CA VAL A 105 7.31 9.43 -5.87
C VAL A 105 7.54 9.72 -4.39
N LEU A 106 8.79 9.63 -3.95
CA LEU A 106 9.19 10.07 -2.61
C LEU A 106 8.96 11.58 -2.52
N ASP A 107 8.14 12.06 -1.58
CA ASP A 107 8.05 13.49 -1.28
C ASP A 107 9.41 13.98 -0.75
N ALA A 108 9.85 15.17 -1.18
CA ALA A 108 11.16 15.73 -0.84
C ALA A 108 11.06 16.72 0.34
N SER A 109 9.88 16.83 0.94
CA SER A 109 9.70 17.50 2.22
C SER A 109 10.63 16.92 3.30
N PRO A 110 11.12 17.76 4.25
CA PRO A 110 12.06 17.31 5.27
C PRO A 110 11.56 16.13 6.11
N SER A 111 10.25 16.07 6.39
CA SER A 111 9.65 14.98 7.17
C SER A 111 9.58 13.66 6.39
N ALA A 112 9.30 13.71 5.09
CA ALA A 112 9.30 12.53 4.23
C ALA A 112 10.72 11.97 4.05
N VAL A 113 11.70 12.85 3.87
CA VAL A 113 13.11 12.47 3.75
C VAL A 113 13.65 11.93 5.09
N ASP A 114 13.32 12.53 6.23
CA ASP A 114 13.68 12.00 7.56
C ASP A 114 13.09 10.59 7.77
N GLY A 115 11.79 10.41 7.49
CA GLY A 115 11.14 9.10 7.59
C GLY A 115 11.81 8.05 6.70
N PHE A 116 12.11 8.41 5.44
CA PHE A 116 12.79 7.54 4.49
C PHE A 116 14.21 7.16 4.93
N LEU A 117 15.00 8.12 5.39
CA LEU A 117 16.36 7.87 5.88
C LEU A 117 16.35 6.98 7.14
N ARG A 118 15.34 7.12 8.00
CA ARG A 118 15.17 6.26 9.17
C ARG A 118 14.82 4.82 8.80
N GLU A 119 14.04 4.60 7.75
CA GLU A 119 13.74 3.25 7.23
C GLU A 119 15.01 2.53 6.71
N LEU A 120 16.01 3.29 6.27
CA LEU A 120 17.27 2.77 5.74
C LEU A 120 18.36 2.55 6.81
N ILE A 121 18.10 2.85 8.09
CA ILE A 121 19.06 2.62 9.18
C ILE A 121 19.44 1.13 9.24
N GLY A 122 20.74 0.86 9.30
CA GLY A 122 21.30 -0.49 9.39
C GLY A 122 21.28 -1.29 8.08
N THR A 123 20.70 -0.75 7.00
CA THR A 123 20.67 -1.41 5.69
C THR A 123 21.93 -1.06 4.89
N PRO A 124 22.73 -2.04 4.44
CA PRO A 124 23.83 -1.79 3.52
C PRO A 124 23.29 -1.36 2.14
N ILE A 125 23.68 -0.18 1.68
CA ILE A 125 23.20 0.41 0.42
C ILE A 125 24.36 0.49 -0.57
N PRO A 126 24.28 -0.14 -1.75
CA PRO A 126 25.36 -0.13 -2.73
C PRO A 126 25.54 1.27 -3.34
N THR A 127 26.79 1.67 -3.53
CA THR A 127 27.14 2.92 -4.22
C THR A 127 26.70 2.86 -5.68
N VAL A 128 26.58 4.02 -6.31
CA VAL A 128 26.25 4.14 -7.75
C VAL A 128 27.22 3.34 -8.64
N SER A 129 28.48 3.18 -8.23
CA SER A 129 29.48 2.33 -8.92
C SER A 129 29.31 0.83 -8.68
N GLY A 130 28.44 0.39 -7.77
CA GLY A 130 28.24 -1.00 -7.36
C GLY A 130 29.39 -1.64 -6.55
N THR A 131 30.54 -0.98 -6.45
CA THR A 131 31.78 -1.55 -5.86
C THR A 131 31.93 -1.36 -4.36
N ARG A 132 31.14 -0.48 -3.73
CA ARG A 132 31.21 -0.18 -2.29
C ARG A 132 29.79 -0.08 -1.73
N THR A 133 29.68 -0.13 -0.41
CA THR A 133 28.40 0.06 0.29
C THR A 133 28.53 1.17 1.32
N ASN A 134 27.43 1.88 1.53
CA ASN A 134 27.24 2.83 2.62
C ASN A 134 26.15 2.28 3.54
N THR A 135 26.28 2.45 4.85
CA THR A 135 25.25 2.05 5.82
C THR A 135 24.91 3.23 6.70
N ILE A 136 23.62 3.54 6.83
CA ILE A 136 23.17 4.57 7.76
C ILE A 136 23.22 3.99 9.18
N LEU A 137 23.99 4.61 10.07
CA LEU A 137 24.09 4.22 11.47
C LEU A 137 23.00 4.89 12.32
N SER A 138 22.73 6.17 12.07
CA SER A 138 21.72 6.94 12.78
C SER A 138 21.29 8.17 11.98
N VAL A 139 20.09 8.69 12.29
CA VAL A 139 19.54 9.93 11.72
C VAL A 139 19.33 10.92 12.86
N GLY A 140 20.15 11.97 12.88
CA GLY A 140 20.07 13.10 13.80
C GLY A 140 19.03 14.13 13.38
N THR A 141 19.11 15.34 13.95
CA THR A 141 18.18 16.44 13.65
C THR A 141 18.44 17.11 12.30
N ASP A 142 19.71 17.19 11.90
CA ASP A 142 20.18 17.92 10.71
C ASP A 142 21.14 17.09 9.84
N HIS A 143 21.63 15.95 10.35
CA HIS A 143 22.59 15.10 9.67
C HIS A 143 22.28 13.61 9.86
N VAL A 144 22.75 12.80 8.90
CA VAL A 144 22.75 11.33 8.93
C VAL A 144 24.18 10.86 9.18
N LEU A 145 24.38 9.93 10.10
CA LEU A 145 25.67 9.30 10.31
C LEU A 145 25.81 8.08 9.39
N VAL A 146 26.79 8.11 8.49
CA VAL A 146 26.94 7.11 7.42
C VAL A 146 28.28 6.37 7.55
N ALA A 147 28.22 5.07 7.81
CA ALA A 147 29.37 4.17 7.75
C ALA A 147 29.75 3.82 6.31
N THR A 148 31.05 3.72 6.06
CA THR A 148 31.62 3.23 4.80
C THR A 148 32.71 2.21 5.10
N SER A 149 33.14 1.43 4.11
CA SER A 149 34.27 0.50 4.29
C SER A 149 35.58 1.17 4.73
N ARG A 150 35.75 2.47 4.45
CA ARG A 150 36.92 3.27 4.87
C ARG A 150 36.73 3.97 6.22
N ASN A 151 35.48 4.13 6.67
CA ASN A 151 35.15 4.77 7.94
C ASN A 151 33.92 4.08 8.56
N PRO A 152 34.13 2.98 9.31
CA PRO A 152 33.05 2.18 9.87
C PRO A 152 32.35 2.85 11.07
N THR A 153 33.01 3.81 11.74
CA THR A 153 32.40 4.60 12.83
C THR A 153 31.44 5.68 12.31
N GLY A 154 31.44 5.90 11.00
CA GLY A 154 30.52 6.78 10.31
C GLY A 154 30.99 8.23 10.20
N GLN A 155 30.48 8.92 9.18
CA GLN A 155 30.68 10.35 8.95
C GLN A 155 29.33 11.05 8.80
N PRO A 156 29.17 12.28 9.33
CA PRO A 156 27.93 13.02 9.19
C PRO A 156 27.76 13.49 7.74
N VAL A 157 26.53 13.34 7.23
CA VAL A 157 26.07 13.89 5.95
C VAL A 157 24.83 14.75 6.21
N PRO A 158 24.80 16.03 5.79
CA PRO A 158 23.63 16.89 5.99
C PRO A 158 22.36 16.31 5.34
N ILE A 159 21.25 16.30 6.08
CA ILE A 159 19.93 15.91 5.52
C ILE A 159 19.51 16.88 4.43
N ALA A 160 19.88 18.15 4.56
CA ALA A 160 19.63 19.20 3.56
C ALA A 160 20.21 18.84 2.17
N ASP A 161 21.36 18.17 2.10
CA ASP A 161 21.98 17.77 0.83
C ASP A 161 21.15 16.69 0.13
N VAL A 162 20.56 15.77 0.90
CA VAL A 162 19.66 14.72 0.38
C VAL A 162 18.36 15.34 -0.14
N ILE A 163 17.78 16.28 0.62
CA ILE A 163 16.58 17.02 0.23
C ILE A 163 16.83 17.79 -1.07
N ALA A 164 17.92 18.58 -1.13
CA ALA A 164 18.26 19.38 -2.30
C ALA A 164 18.47 18.51 -3.55
N ALA A 165 19.09 17.35 -3.39
CA ALA A 165 19.31 16.41 -4.49
C ALA A 165 18.02 15.74 -4.98
N LEU A 166 17.09 15.39 -4.08
CA LEU A 166 15.77 14.86 -4.42
C LEU A 166 14.92 15.91 -5.16
N GLU A 167 14.91 17.14 -4.66
CA GLU A 167 14.24 18.28 -5.31
C GLU A 167 14.76 18.51 -6.73
N ARG A 168 16.08 18.47 -6.91
CA ARG A 168 16.71 18.64 -8.22
C ARG A 168 16.41 17.47 -9.16
N LEU A 169 16.45 16.23 -8.67
CA LEU A 169 16.08 15.06 -9.46
C LEU A 169 14.61 15.08 -9.90
N LYS A 170 13.70 15.59 -9.04
CA LYS A 170 12.29 15.79 -9.40
C LYS A 170 12.10 16.87 -10.45
N ARG A 171 12.74 18.03 -10.25
CA ARG A 171 12.61 19.19 -11.13
C ARG A 171 13.16 18.91 -12.53
N ASP A 172 14.34 18.32 -12.58
CA ASP A 172 15.11 18.18 -13.82
C ASP A 172 14.88 16.80 -14.47
N GLY A 173 14.26 15.86 -13.75
CA GLY A 173 14.04 14.47 -14.18
C GLY A 173 15.33 13.65 -14.30
N ILE A 174 16.49 14.28 -14.13
CA ILE A 174 17.82 13.70 -14.23
C ILE A 174 18.83 14.47 -13.37
N ILE A 175 19.81 13.78 -12.79
CA ILE A 175 20.89 14.41 -12.03
C ILE A 175 22.22 13.68 -12.21
N ASP A 176 23.32 14.43 -12.33
CA ASP A 176 24.66 13.86 -12.42
C ASP A 176 25.16 13.42 -11.04
N VAL A 177 25.78 12.23 -10.96
CA VAL A 177 26.40 11.74 -9.73
C VAL A 177 27.84 12.22 -9.66
N ASN A 178 28.02 13.51 -9.36
CA ASN A 178 29.33 14.14 -9.18
C ASN A 178 29.30 15.15 -8.01
N VAL A 179 30.47 15.62 -7.59
CA VAL A 179 30.60 16.56 -6.45
C VAL A 179 29.95 17.92 -6.77
N GLU A 180 29.98 18.34 -8.03
CA GLU A 180 29.39 19.60 -8.49
C GLU A 180 27.86 19.60 -8.38
N SER A 181 27.22 18.44 -8.61
CA SER A 181 25.76 18.30 -8.64
C SER A 181 25.16 17.84 -7.33
N LEU A 182 25.90 17.05 -6.54
CA LEU A 182 25.42 16.43 -5.30
C LEU A 182 26.23 16.81 -4.05
N GLY A 183 27.22 17.70 -4.18
CA GLY A 183 28.03 18.18 -3.07
C GLY A 183 29.06 17.16 -2.53
N TYR A 184 29.68 17.53 -1.40
CA TYR A 184 30.59 16.65 -0.67
C TYR A 184 29.81 15.44 -0.16
N ARG A 185 30.26 14.21 -0.49
CA ARG A 185 29.53 12.94 -0.29
C ARG A 185 28.47 12.60 -1.35
N SER A 186 28.61 13.14 -2.56
CA SER A 186 27.86 12.74 -3.77
C SER A 186 27.67 11.22 -3.96
N ALA A 187 28.64 10.41 -3.53
CA ALA A 187 28.52 8.95 -3.53
C ALA A 187 27.40 8.42 -2.62
N PHE A 188 27.23 8.98 -1.41
CA PHE A 188 26.15 8.60 -0.51
C PHE A 188 24.81 9.18 -0.97
N VAL A 189 24.78 10.47 -1.35
CA VAL A 189 23.55 11.13 -1.82
C VAL A 189 23.00 10.40 -3.05
N GLY A 190 23.84 10.09 -4.04
CA GLY A 190 23.44 9.31 -5.22
C GLY A 190 22.97 7.90 -4.86
N THR A 191 23.51 7.30 -3.80
CA THR A 191 23.07 5.99 -3.29
C THR A 191 21.64 6.06 -2.73
N VAL A 192 21.34 7.11 -1.97
CA VAL A 192 20.01 7.37 -1.41
C VAL A 192 19.00 7.67 -2.52
N LEU A 193 19.38 8.46 -3.52
CA LEU A 193 18.53 8.76 -4.69
C LEU A 193 18.15 7.49 -5.46
N LEU A 194 19.04 6.49 -5.56
CA LEU A 194 18.73 5.21 -6.21
C LEU A 194 17.74 4.34 -5.43
N GLN A 195 17.49 4.64 -4.16
CA GLN A 195 16.46 3.95 -3.38
C GLN A 195 15.06 4.50 -3.66
N VAL A 196 14.94 5.64 -4.38
CA VAL A 196 13.67 6.21 -4.79
C VAL A 196 13.01 5.31 -5.85
N PRO A 197 11.72 4.94 -5.69
CA PRO A 197 11.01 4.15 -6.70
C PRO A 197 11.04 4.81 -8.08
N GLY A 198 11.46 4.07 -9.11
CA GLY A 198 11.57 4.57 -10.48
C GLY A 198 12.88 5.28 -10.80
N ALA A 199 13.76 5.50 -9.81
CA ALA A 199 15.11 5.99 -10.06
C ALA A 199 15.99 4.91 -10.70
N ARG A 200 16.69 5.25 -11.78
CA ARG A 200 17.62 4.35 -12.47
C ARG A 200 18.87 5.08 -12.93
N ILE A 201 19.99 4.36 -12.99
CA ILE A 201 21.24 4.89 -13.54
C ILE A 201 21.14 4.92 -15.06
N VAL A 202 21.57 6.02 -15.68
CA VAL A 202 21.68 6.21 -17.13
C VAL A 202 23.04 6.81 -17.45
N GLY A 203 23.69 6.27 -18.48
CA GLY A 203 25.01 6.72 -18.90
C GLY A 203 26.14 6.24 -17.98
N ALA A 204 27.34 6.13 -18.54
CA ALA A 204 28.50 5.59 -17.85
C ALA A 204 29.46 6.66 -17.31
N THR A 205 29.46 7.89 -17.84
CA THR A 205 30.43 8.92 -17.43
C THR A 205 29.95 10.36 -17.72
N PRO A 206 29.64 11.18 -16.69
CA PRO A 206 29.34 10.76 -15.32
C PRO A 206 28.06 9.90 -15.28
N SER A 207 27.94 9.00 -14.29
CA SER A 207 26.70 8.28 -14.05
C SER A 207 25.59 9.28 -13.73
N ARG A 208 24.44 9.16 -14.40
CA ARG A 208 23.27 10.00 -14.14
C ARG A 208 22.15 9.18 -13.52
N ILE A 209 21.34 9.78 -12.66
CA ILE A 209 20.14 9.15 -12.11
C ILE A 209 18.93 9.84 -12.75
N THR A 210 17.96 9.08 -13.26
CA THR A 210 16.69 9.60 -13.81
C THR A 210 15.49 8.91 -13.18
N ILE A 211 14.34 9.58 -13.12
CA ILE A 211 13.06 9.00 -12.70
C ILE A 211 12.18 8.82 -13.95
N SER A 212 11.72 7.61 -14.23
CA SER A 212 10.79 7.37 -15.33
C SER A 212 9.35 7.42 -14.85
N GLU A 213 8.64 8.50 -15.17
CA GLU A 213 7.19 8.58 -14.98
C GLU A 213 6.51 7.62 -15.97
N SER A 214 5.62 6.78 -15.47
CA SER A 214 4.81 5.92 -16.34
C SER A 214 3.70 6.78 -16.92
N SER A 215 3.80 7.05 -18.22
CA SER A 215 2.92 7.85 -19.06
C SER A 215 1.43 7.50 -18.94
N ASP A 216 0.62 8.56 -19.02
CA ASP A 216 -0.81 8.59 -19.29
C ASP A 216 -1.32 7.55 -20.30
N ALA A 217 -2.41 6.86 -19.95
CA ALA A 217 -3.39 6.34 -20.89
C ALA A 217 -4.73 6.13 -20.15
N GLY A 218 -5.77 6.85 -20.61
CA GLY A 218 -7.13 6.81 -20.05
C GLY A 218 -7.86 5.46 -20.22
N PRO A 219 -9.11 5.37 -19.72
CA PRO A 219 -9.86 4.12 -19.63
C PRO A 219 -10.48 3.75 -20.99
N GLY A 220 -9.69 3.10 -21.83
CA GLY A 220 -10.17 2.25 -22.92
C GLY A 220 -9.76 0.82 -22.63
N HIS A 221 -10.67 -0.14 -22.82
CA HIS A 221 -10.35 -1.58 -22.77
C HIS A 221 -8.99 -1.85 -23.44
N PRO A 222 -8.02 -2.49 -22.77
CA PRO A 222 -6.80 -2.84 -23.46
C PRO A 222 -7.13 -3.92 -24.48
N ALA A 223 -7.14 -3.52 -25.76
CA ALA A 223 -6.74 -4.43 -26.81
C ALA A 223 -5.40 -5.05 -26.37
N THR A 224 -5.30 -6.37 -26.48
CA THR A 224 -4.13 -7.16 -26.11
C THR A 224 -2.87 -6.47 -26.61
N ARG A 225 -2.13 -5.79 -25.73
CA ARG A 225 -0.78 -5.33 -26.05
C ARG A 225 0.03 -6.61 -26.31
N PRO A 226 0.69 -6.77 -27.47
CA PRO A 226 1.69 -7.81 -27.58
C PRO A 226 2.70 -7.55 -26.45
N ALA A 227 2.95 -8.59 -25.65
CA ALA A 227 4.02 -8.54 -24.67
C ALA A 227 5.29 -8.07 -25.40
N PRO A 228 6.09 -7.14 -24.83
CA PRO A 228 7.40 -6.88 -25.42
C PRO A 228 8.10 -8.22 -25.57
N GLU A 229 8.67 -8.49 -26.75
CA GLU A 229 9.49 -9.67 -27.00
C GLU A 229 10.72 -9.55 -26.09
N VAL A 230 10.58 -10.05 -24.86
CA VAL A 230 11.68 -10.20 -23.93
C VAL A 230 12.42 -11.45 -24.37
N GLU A 231 13.50 -11.25 -25.11
CA GLU A 231 14.51 -12.28 -25.36
C GLU A 231 14.89 -12.92 -24.01
N PRO A 232 14.65 -14.24 -23.80
CA PRO A 232 15.00 -14.90 -22.55
C PRO A 232 16.52 -15.00 -22.42
N GLY A 233 17.12 -13.96 -21.82
CA GLY A 233 18.53 -13.90 -21.44
C GLY A 233 18.75 -14.15 -19.94
N PRO A 234 20.01 -14.40 -19.52
CA PRO A 234 20.33 -14.53 -18.11
C PRO A 234 19.98 -13.24 -17.37
N PHE A 235 19.25 -13.36 -16.26
CA PHE A 235 18.94 -12.22 -15.40
C PHE A 235 20.23 -11.57 -14.90
N GLN A 236 20.39 -10.27 -15.16
CA GLN A 236 21.52 -9.49 -14.69
C GLN A 236 21.10 -8.66 -13.48
N GLY A 237 21.58 -9.02 -12.30
CA GLY A 237 21.28 -8.32 -11.06
C GLY A 237 21.35 -9.22 -9.82
N ALA A 238 21.19 -8.63 -8.65
CA ALA A 238 21.02 -9.40 -7.42
C ALA A 238 19.67 -10.13 -7.46
N LEU A 239 19.69 -11.45 -7.25
CA LEU A 239 18.49 -12.27 -7.24
C LEU A 239 17.59 -11.95 -6.04
N ASP A 240 18.21 -11.52 -4.94
CA ASP A 240 17.54 -11.25 -3.68
C ASP A 240 17.61 -9.76 -3.35
N ARG A 241 16.45 -9.19 -2.99
CA ARG A 241 16.34 -7.87 -2.37
C ARG A 241 15.81 -8.06 -0.95
N PRO A 242 16.50 -7.58 0.09
CA PRO A 242 15.97 -7.66 1.45
C PRO A 242 14.71 -6.80 1.58
N VAL A 243 13.68 -7.37 2.20
CA VAL A 243 12.39 -6.70 2.46
C VAL A 243 12.04 -6.84 3.94
N THR A 244 11.75 -5.72 4.61
CA THR A 244 11.23 -5.72 5.98
C THR A 244 9.71 -5.90 5.93
N ALA A 245 9.25 -7.15 5.98
CA ALA A 245 7.84 -7.48 5.98
C ALA A 245 7.31 -7.65 7.41
N ARG A 246 6.16 -7.06 7.74
CA ARG A 246 5.42 -7.40 8.97
C ARG A 246 4.98 -8.86 8.88
N GLN A 247 5.58 -9.74 9.68
CA GLN A 247 5.25 -11.15 9.68
C GLN A 247 3.92 -11.39 10.41
N ARG A 248 2.95 -11.95 9.68
CA ARG A 248 1.62 -12.28 10.19
C ARG A 248 1.67 -13.54 11.07
N ARG A 249 1.77 -13.35 12.39
CA ARG A 249 1.94 -14.44 13.37
C ARG A 249 0.73 -15.38 13.45
N GLU A 250 -0.48 -14.90 13.13
CA GLU A 250 -1.67 -15.75 13.18
C GLU A 250 -1.71 -16.76 12.03
N GLN A 251 -1.10 -16.49 10.88
CA GLN A 251 -1.19 -17.37 9.70
C GLN A 251 -0.63 -18.77 10.00
N HIS A 252 0.47 -18.84 10.76
CA HIS A 252 1.04 -20.10 11.22
C HIS A 252 0.11 -20.83 12.20
N ARG A 253 -0.48 -20.10 13.15
CA ARG A 253 -1.43 -20.67 14.13
C ARG A 253 -2.73 -21.14 13.47
N LEU A 254 -3.24 -20.36 12.53
CA LEU A 254 -4.42 -20.65 11.72
C LEU A 254 -4.23 -21.94 10.94
N ARG A 255 -3.11 -22.04 10.23
CA ARG A 255 -2.72 -23.25 9.49
C ARG A 255 -2.59 -24.47 10.40
N ALA A 256 -1.92 -24.32 11.53
CA ALA A 256 -1.77 -25.40 12.50
C ALA A 256 -3.12 -25.85 13.08
N ALA A 257 -4.02 -24.90 13.39
CA ALA A 257 -5.36 -25.18 13.92
C ALA A 257 -6.25 -25.93 12.92
N LEU A 258 -6.18 -25.57 11.63
CA LEU A 258 -6.95 -26.24 10.57
C LEU A 258 -6.42 -27.64 10.25
N LEU A 259 -5.10 -27.82 10.22
CA LEU A 259 -4.47 -29.13 9.96
C LEU A 259 -4.59 -30.08 11.15
N ARG A 260 -4.67 -29.57 12.39
CA ARG A 260 -4.71 -30.37 13.63
C ARG A 260 -3.60 -31.43 13.70
N GLY A 261 -2.40 -31.09 13.22
CA GLY A 261 -1.25 -31.99 13.18
C GLY A 261 -1.28 -33.06 12.09
N ARG A 262 -2.24 -33.02 11.16
CA ARG A 262 -2.30 -33.97 10.03
C ARG A 262 -1.33 -33.58 8.92
N ASP A 263 -0.63 -34.58 8.37
CA ASP A 263 0.26 -34.43 7.22
C ASP A 263 -0.47 -34.40 5.89
N GLU A 264 -1.73 -34.86 5.87
CA GLU A 264 -2.65 -34.74 4.74
C GLU A 264 -4.03 -34.27 5.21
N ALA A 265 -4.72 -33.50 4.38
CA ALA A 265 -6.08 -33.07 4.65
C ALA A 265 -6.84 -32.80 3.34
N ARG A 266 -8.16 -32.69 3.44
CA ARG A 266 -9.01 -32.39 2.29
C ARG A 266 -9.05 -30.88 2.04
N CYS A 267 -9.07 -30.48 0.78
CA CYS A 267 -9.45 -29.13 0.41
C CYS A 267 -10.95 -28.95 0.67
N ALA A 268 -11.36 -27.88 1.36
CA ALA A 268 -12.75 -27.60 1.67
C ALA A 268 -13.64 -27.39 0.43
N LEU A 269 -13.06 -26.98 -0.70
CA LEU A 269 -13.80 -26.65 -1.93
C LEU A 269 -13.86 -27.82 -2.91
N CYS A 270 -12.70 -28.37 -3.32
CA CYS A 270 -12.71 -29.51 -4.23
C CYS A 270 -12.75 -30.86 -3.52
N GLY A 271 -12.65 -30.91 -2.20
CA GLY A 271 -12.70 -32.13 -1.37
C GLY A 271 -11.65 -33.20 -1.68
N GLU A 272 -10.67 -32.92 -2.53
CA GLU A 272 -9.53 -33.81 -2.77
C GLU A 272 -8.57 -33.76 -1.59
N THR A 273 -7.94 -34.90 -1.29
CA THR A 273 -6.93 -35.01 -0.24
C THR A 273 -5.57 -34.60 -0.78
N TYR A 274 -4.89 -33.71 -0.06
CA TYR A 274 -3.55 -33.26 -0.39
C TYR A 274 -2.63 -33.33 0.82
N PRO A 275 -1.32 -33.55 0.60
CA PRO A 275 -0.29 -33.22 1.58
C PRO A 275 -0.46 -31.79 2.10
N ALA A 276 -0.27 -31.60 3.39
CA ALA A 276 -0.47 -30.33 4.09
C ALA A 276 0.20 -29.16 3.36
N ARG A 277 1.42 -29.36 2.82
CA ARG A 277 2.19 -28.36 2.05
C ARG A 277 1.45 -27.78 0.82
N PHE A 278 0.45 -28.47 0.27
CA PHE A 278 -0.33 -28.04 -0.90
C PHE A 278 -1.70 -27.48 -0.55
N LEU A 279 -2.00 -27.34 0.74
CA LEU A 279 -3.17 -26.65 1.24
C LEU A 279 -2.73 -25.30 1.78
N TRP A 280 -3.51 -24.25 1.58
CA TRP A 280 -3.36 -22.96 2.24
C TRP A 280 -4.45 -22.79 3.30
N ALA A 281 -4.14 -21.99 4.32
CA ALA A 281 -5.12 -21.53 5.30
C ALA A 281 -5.77 -20.25 4.76
N SER A 282 -6.78 -20.44 3.93
CA SER A 282 -7.43 -19.40 3.12
C SER A 282 -8.51 -18.74 3.94
N HIS A 283 -8.47 -17.42 4.06
CA HIS A 283 -9.49 -16.68 4.80
C HIS A 283 -10.81 -16.71 4.02
N ILE A 284 -11.89 -17.11 4.69
CA ILE A 284 -13.24 -17.06 4.15
C ILE A 284 -13.70 -15.59 4.09
N LYS A 285 -13.57 -14.87 5.22
CA LYS A 285 -13.73 -13.40 5.25
C LYS A 285 -12.36 -12.74 5.14
N LYS A 286 -12.19 -11.83 4.16
CA LYS A 286 -10.90 -11.17 3.92
C LYS A 286 -10.41 -10.50 5.19
N ARG A 287 -9.17 -10.80 5.58
CA ARG A 287 -8.55 -10.28 6.80
C ARG A 287 -8.63 -8.75 6.92
N ALA A 288 -8.48 -8.03 5.81
CA ALA A 288 -8.56 -6.56 5.79
C ALA A 288 -9.95 -6.03 6.20
N ALA A 289 -10.99 -6.85 6.09
CA ALA A 289 -12.37 -6.53 6.46
C ALA A 289 -12.80 -7.22 7.77
N ALA A 290 -11.93 -8.03 8.38
CA ALA A 290 -12.22 -8.70 9.63
C ALA A 290 -11.96 -7.76 10.81
N THR A 291 -12.88 -7.76 11.78
CA THR A 291 -12.64 -7.18 13.10
C THR A 291 -11.57 -7.96 13.84
N GLU A 292 -11.02 -7.39 14.91
CA GLU A 292 -10.01 -8.09 15.72
C GLU A 292 -10.56 -9.39 16.34
N ALA A 293 -11.83 -9.40 16.75
CA ALA A 293 -12.48 -10.59 17.29
C ALA A 293 -12.60 -11.69 16.22
N GLU A 294 -13.04 -11.33 15.02
CA GLU A 294 -13.13 -12.27 13.89
C GLU A 294 -11.74 -12.77 13.45
N ALA A 295 -10.74 -11.90 13.38
CA ALA A 295 -9.36 -12.28 13.05
C ALA A 295 -8.75 -13.25 14.07
N ARG A 296 -9.27 -13.31 15.30
CA ARG A 296 -8.90 -14.27 16.34
C ARG A 296 -9.75 -15.55 16.30
N ASP A 297 -10.85 -15.60 15.55
CA ASP A 297 -11.70 -16.78 15.37
C ASP A 297 -11.12 -17.75 14.32
N LEU A 298 -9.88 -18.19 14.58
CA LEU A 298 -9.07 -19.01 13.68
C LEU A 298 -9.79 -20.25 13.12
N PRO A 299 -10.54 -21.04 13.91
CA PRO A 299 -11.14 -22.27 13.37
C PRO A 299 -12.30 -22.00 12.41
N ARG A 300 -12.89 -20.80 12.40
CA ARG A 300 -14.08 -20.49 11.60
C ARG A 300 -13.84 -19.48 10.49
N ILE A 301 -12.91 -18.53 10.67
CA ILE A 301 -12.65 -17.47 9.67
C ILE A 301 -11.89 -17.97 8.44
N ALA A 302 -11.33 -19.18 8.48
CA ALA A 302 -10.55 -19.74 7.40
C ALA A 302 -10.87 -21.21 7.15
N MET A 303 -10.48 -21.68 5.97
CA MET A 303 -10.60 -23.07 5.55
C MET A 303 -9.31 -23.54 4.87
N LEU A 304 -9.16 -24.85 4.68
CA LEU A 304 -8.08 -25.40 3.87
C LEU A 304 -8.47 -25.36 2.38
N ALA A 305 -7.78 -24.57 1.56
CA ALA A 305 -7.96 -24.60 0.11
C ALA A 305 -6.67 -25.05 -0.59
N CYS A 306 -6.78 -25.83 -1.67
CA CYS A 306 -5.60 -26.29 -2.39
C CYS A 306 -4.98 -25.19 -3.24
N ILE A 307 -3.64 -25.23 -3.36
CA ILE A 307 -2.88 -24.35 -4.26
C ILE A 307 -3.13 -24.66 -5.74
N PHE A 308 -3.75 -25.81 -6.05
CA PHE A 308 -4.10 -26.24 -7.40
C PHE A 308 -5.35 -25.52 -7.96
N GLY A 309 -5.65 -24.33 -7.44
CA GLY A 309 -6.62 -23.40 -8.00
C GLY A 309 -7.82 -23.09 -7.10
N CYS A 310 -8.13 -23.90 -6.09
CA CYS A 310 -9.30 -23.63 -5.23
C CYS A 310 -9.12 -22.37 -4.38
N ASP A 311 -7.92 -22.12 -3.89
CA ASP A 311 -7.61 -20.89 -3.16
C ASP A 311 -7.82 -19.64 -4.03
N ALA A 312 -7.17 -19.57 -5.19
CA ALA A 312 -7.28 -18.44 -6.11
C ALA A 312 -8.71 -18.22 -6.63
N LEU A 313 -9.41 -19.31 -7.02
CA LEU A 313 -10.80 -19.20 -7.49
C LEU A 313 -11.73 -18.63 -6.41
N PHE A 314 -11.49 -18.94 -5.15
CA PHE A 314 -12.27 -18.41 -4.05
C PHE A 314 -11.86 -16.96 -3.76
N GLU A 315 -10.57 -16.66 -3.60
CA GLU A 315 -10.08 -15.30 -3.28
C GLU A 315 -10.50 -14.23 -4.31
N ASP A 316 -10.51 -14.61 -5.59
CA ASP A 316 -10.93 -13.75 -6.70
C ASP A 316 -12.44 -13.76 -6.95
N GLY A 317 -13.21 -14.57 -6.21
CA GLY A 317 -14.66 -14.60 -6.26
C GLY A 317 -15.26 -15.39 -7.43
N TYR A 318 -14.49 -16.24 -8.10
CA TYR A 318 -15.02 -17.15 -9.12
C TYR A 318 -15.86 -18.27 -8.53
N VAL A 319 -15.60 -18.67 -7.29
CA VAL A 319 -16.42 -19.61 -6.53
C VAL A 319 -16.72 -19.08 -5.14
N SER A 320 -17.83 -19.54 -4.56
CA SER A 320 -18.18 -19.31 -3.16
C SER A 320 -18.93 -20.53 -2.62
N VAL A 321 -19.52 -20.40 -1.44
CA VAL A 321 -20.31 -21.47 -0.81
C VAL A 321 -21.63 -20.88 -0.36
N GLU A 322 -22.73 -21.51 -0.76
CA GLU A 322 -24.10 -21.16 -0.39
C GLU A 322 -24.81 -22.42 0.10
N ASP A 323 -25.49 -22.33 1.23
CA ASP A 323 -26.20 -23.45 1.87
C ASP A 323 -25.34 -24.73 2.00
N GLY A 324 -24.05 -24.54 2.30
CA GLY A 324 -23.08 -25.62 2.44
C GLY A 324 -22.60 -26.25 1.13
N ALA A 325 -23.01 -25.73 -0.03
CA ALA A 325 -22.59 -26.22 -1.34
C ALA A 325 -21.75 -25.18 -2.10
N VAL A 326 -20.73 -25.63 -2.83
CA VAL A 326 -19.91 -24.75 -3.67
C VAL A 326 -20.75 -24.20 -4.82
N ILE A 327 -20.78 -22.89 -4.96
CA ILE A 327 -21.36 -22.18 -6.10
C ILE A 327 -20.26 -21.56 -6.96
N GLY A 328 -20.54 -21.32 -8.23
CA GLY A 328 -19.58 -20.75 -9.17
C GLY A 328 -20.19 -19.64 -10.00
N THR A 329 -19.40 -18.63 -10.35
CA THR A 329 -19.82 -17.47 -11.14
C THR A 329 -20.32 -17.88 -12.53
N ALA A 330 -21.23 -17.09 -13.11
CA ALA A 330 -21.61 -17.17 -14.51
C ALA A 330 -20.75 -16.28 -15.43
N ALA A 331 -19.84 -15.48 -14.87
CA ALA A 331 -19.03 -14.50 -15.61
C ALA A 331 -17.90 -15.12 -16.46
N VAL A 332 -17.80 -16.45 -16.54
CA VAL A 332 -16.74 -17.16 -17.25
C VAL A 332 -17.34 -18.20 -18.19
N ALA A 333 -16.82 -18.28 -19.41
CA ALA A 333 -17.25 -19.29 -20.37
C ALA A 333 -16.93 -20.72 -19.88
N ASP A 334 -17.91 -21.62 -19.95
CA ASP A 334 -17.77 -23.02 -19.50
C ASP A 334 -16.63 -23.77 -20.21
N ALA A 335 -16.38 -23.44 -21.48
CA ALA A 335 -15.31 -24.03 -22.28
C ALA A 335 -13.89 -23.55 -21.89
N SER A 336 -13.75 -22.58 -20.99
CA SER A 336 -12.44 -22.16 -20.47
C SER A 336 -11.92 -23.15 -19.41
N ALA A 337 -10.62 -23.08 -19.11
CA ALA A 337 -10.04 -23.90 -18.04
C ALA A 337 -10.68 -23.59 -16.67
N ILE A 338 -10.99 -22.32 -16.42
CA ILE A 338 -11.67 -21.87 -15.19
C ILE A 338 -13.11 -22.39 -15.15
N GLY A 339 -13.87 -22.23 -16.24
CA GLY A 339 -15.25 -22.71 -16.35
C GLY A 339 -15.37 -24.22 -16.13
N ARG A 340 -14.47 -25.01 -16.74
CA ARG A 340 -14.39 -26.46 -16.48
C ARG A 340 -14.07 -26.76 -15.02
N ARG A 341 -13.12 -26.04 -14.42
CA ARG A 341 -12.76 -26.26 -13.01
C ARG A 341 -13.91 -25.93 -12.06
N ILE A 342 -14.63 -24.84 -12.30
CA ILE A 342 -15.83 -24.47 -11.56
C ILE A 342 -16.88 -25.58 -11.68
N SER A 343 -17.15 -26.04 -12.89
CA SER A 343 -18.15 -27.10 -13.15
C SER A 343 -17.83 -28.40 -12.40
N GLN A 344 -16.55 -28.75 -12.26
CA GLN A 344 -16.12 -29.95 -11.52
C GLN A 344 -16.40 -29.89 -10.01
N ILE A 345 -16.42 -28.68 -9.42
CA ILE A 345 -16.56 -28.51 -7.97
C ILE A 345 -17.91 -27.94 -7.55
N ARG A 346 -18.67 -27.38 -8.49
CA ARG A 346 -20.02 -26.84 -8.24
C ARG A 346 -20.93 -27.91 -7.63
N GLY A 347 -21.71 -27.52 -6.62
CA GLY A 347 -22.63 -28.38 -5.89
C GLY A 347 -21.96 -29.27 -4.85
N ARG A 348 -20.62 -29.27 -4.74
CA ARG A 348 -19.94 -30.08 -3.72
C ARG A 348 -20.22 -29.54 -2.33
N ALA A 349 -20.51 -30.44 -1.40
CA ALA A 349 -20.70 -30.09 0.01
C ALA A 349 -19.38 -29.67 0.66
N VAL A 350 -19.45 -28.64 1.51
CA VAL A 350 -18.34 -28.09 2.29
C VAL A 350 -18.51 -28.48 3.76
N ASP A 351 -17.52 -29.21 4.27
CA ASP A 351 -17.50 -29.68 5.66
C ASP A 351 -17.48 -28.48 6.64
N GLU A 352 -18.14 -28.63 7.78
CA GLU A 352 -18.20 -27.61 8.85
C GLU A 352 -18.81 -26.25 8.44
N TYR A 353 -19.52 -26.16 7.29
CA TYR A 353 -20.14 -24.91 6.77
C TYR A 353 -20.90 -24.12 7.83
N THR A 354 -21.76 -24.77 8.62
CA THR A 354 -22.63 -24.11 9.62
C THR A 354 -21.84 -23.32 10.66
N THR A 355 -20.60 -23.73 10.95
CA THR A 355 -19.74 -23.01 11.90
C THR A 355 -19.07 -21.77 11.30
N SER A 356 -18.96 -21.73 9.97
CA SER A 356 -18.32 -20.65 9.20
C SER A 356 -19.31 -19.87 8.33
N GLU A 357 -20.61 -20.14 8.46
CA GLU A 357 -21.67 -19.61 7.58
C GLU A 357 -21.64 -18.09 7.48
N ILE A 358 -21.45 -17.41 8.61
CA ILE A 358 -21.37 -15.94 8.67
C ILE A 358 -20.26 -15.37 7.78
N TYR A 359 -19.14 -16.09 7.67
CA TYR A 359 -18.00 -15.67 6.86
C TYR A 359 -18.23 -16.00 5.38
N PHE A 360 -18.86 -17.13 5.08
CA PHE A 360 -19.28 -17.45 3.72
C PHE A 360 -20.34 -16.47 3.20
N ALA A 361 -21.29 -16.07 4.04
CA ALA A 361 -22.27 -15.03 3.71
C ALA A 361 -21.59 -13.70 3.38
N TRP A 362 -20.62 -13.27 4.21
CA TRP A 362 -19.82 -12.09 3.91
C TRP A 362 -19.08 -12.21 2.57
N HIS A 363 -18.47 -13.36 2.30
CA HIS A 363 -17.77 -13.61 1.04
C HIS A 363 -18.71 -13.54 -0.17
N ARG A 364 -19.91 -14.14 -0.08
CA ARG A 364 -20.94 -14.09 -1.13
C ARG A 364 -21.38 -12.65 -1.44
N GLU A 365 -21.43 -11.79 -0.43
CA GLU A 365 -21.84 -10.40 -0.58
C GLU A 365 -20.73 -9.48 -1.11
N HIS A 366 -19.46 -9.72 -0.73
CA HIS A 366 -18.37 -8.75 -0.95
C HIS A 366 -17.31 -9.19 -1.96
N VAL A 367 -17.23 -10.48 -2.28
CA VAL A 367 -16.15 -11.04 -3.10
C VAL A 367 -16.68 -11.83 -4.28
N PHE A 368 -17.71 -12.66 -4.06
CA PHE A 368 -18.26 -13.51 -5.10
C PHE A 368 -18.78 -12.71 -6.30
N ARG A 369 -18.34 -13.07 -7.50
CA ARG A 369 -18.78 -12.50 -8.75
C ARG A 369 -20.08 -13.19 -9.15
N ARG A 370 -21.21 -12.52 -9.00
CA ARG A 370 -22.51 -13.05 -9.44
C ARG A 370 -22.54 -13.25 -10.94
#